data_AF-A0A1T1BWJ5-F1
#
_entry.id   AF-A0A1T1BWJ5-F1
#
_cell.length_a   1.000
_cell.length_b   1.000
_cell.length_c   1.000
_cell.angle_alpha   90.00
_cell.angle_beta   90.00
_cell.angle_gamma   90.00
#
_symmetry.space_group_name_H-M   'P 1'
#
loop_
_entity.id
_entity.type
_entity.pdbx_description
1 polymer ?
#
loop_
_entity_poly.entity_id
_entity_poly.type
_entity_poly.pdbx_seq_one_letter_code
_entity_poly.pdbx_strand_id
1 'polypeptide(L)'
;MEKTSEKNTAAFTHLSTLSQYIIPFGNYIFPLIIWTNYKDKSEFADHHGKQALNFQLSLLLYTLILALIAIPIFVTVFLQNLPIEAIINDEDFIIRNFNLEGNIGLLSVGITAVVLFGLLKFVEFFLVIYASIKASNGELYKYPLTIPFIK
;
A
#
# COMPACT_ATOMS: atom_id res chain seq x y z
N MET A 1 22.73 -17.50 -21.72
CA MET A 1 22.93 -16.30 -20.87
C MET A 1 21.64 -15.48 -20.71
N GLU A 2 20.76 -15.48 -21.73
CA GLU A 2 19.44 -14.81 -21.74
C GLU A 2 18.54 -15.16 -20.54
N LYS A 3 18.35 -16.45 -20.24
CA LYS A 3 17.48 -16.92 -19.13
C LYS A 3 17.86 -16.37 -17.75
N THR A 4 19.14 -16.17 -17.47
CA THR A 4 19.57 -15.62 -16.17
C THR A 4 19.24 -14.13 -16.07
N SER A 5 19.37 -13.39 -17.18
CA SER A 5 19.01 -11.98 -17.21
C SER A 5 17.51 -11.79 -17.01
N GLU A 6 16.67 -12.61 -17.64
CA GLU A 6 15.21 -12.53 -17.49
C GLU A 6 14.74 -12.80 -16.07
N LYS A 7 15.32 -13.83 -15.42
CA LYS A 7 15.03 -14.17 -14.02
C LYS A 7 15.40 -13.04 -13.07
N ASN A 8 16.60 -12.47 -13.25
CA ASN A 8 17.06 -11.34 -12.45
C ASN A 8 16.15 -10.13 -12.66
N THR A 9 15.82 -9.78 -13.91
CA THR A 9 14.90 -8.69 -14.22
C THR A 9 13.55 -8.90 -13.56
N ALA A 10 12.95 -10.08 -13.67
CA ALA A 10 11.66 -10.39 -13.04
C ALA A 10 11.71 -10.28 -11.51
N ALA A 11 12.78 -10.79 -10.88
CA ALA A 11 12.98 -10.65 -9.44
C ALA A 11 13.16 -9.18 -9.03
N PHE A 12 13.93 -8.40 -9.78
CA PHE A 12 14.11 -6.97 -9.55
C PHE A 12 12.81 -6.19 -9.73
N THR A 13 11.94 -6.57 -10.66
CA THR A 13 10.63 -5.94 -10.81
C THR A 13 9.83 -6.04 -9.50
N HIS A 14 9.77 -7.22 -8.87
CA HIS A 14 9.11 -7.36 -7.55
C HIS A 14 9.83 -6.58 -6.47
N LEU A 15 11.15 -6.75 -6.31
CA LEU A 15 11.93 -6.04 -5.27
C LEU A 15 11.85 -4.52 -5.39
N SER A 16 11.78 -4.00 -6.62
CA SER A 16 11.67 -2.57 -6.87
C SER A 16 10.41 -1.94 -6.27
N THR A 17 9.38 -2.75 -5.99
CA THR A 17 8.18 -2.28 -5.29
C THR A 17 8.46 -1.84 -3.84
N LEU A 18 9.54 -2.31 -3.22
CA LEU A 18 9.93 -1.90 -1.87
C LEU A 18 10.53 -0.48 -1.82
N SER A 19 10.80 0.13 -2.98
CA SER A 19 11.27 1.53 -3.05
C SER A 19 10.27 2.54 -2.46
N GLN A 20 8.99 2.16 -2.28
CA GLN A 20 8.00 3.00 -1.57
C GLN A 20 8.42 3.45 -0.17
N TYR A 21 9.29 2.68 0.50
CA TYR A 21 9.76 3.04 1.85
C TYR A 21 10.78 4.18 1.86
N ILE A 22 11.31 4.57 0.69
CA ILE A 22 12.32 5.62 0.55
C ILE A 22 11.80 6.73 -0.37
N ILE A 23 11.11 6.36 -1.45
CA ILE A 23 10.66 7.28 -2.51
C ILE A 23 9.14 7.20 -2.60
N PRO A 24 8.40 8.31 -2.41
CA PRO A 24 6.97 8.35 -2.65
C PRO A 24 6.62 7.82 -4.05
N PHE A 25 5.61 6.93 -4.12
CA PHE A 25 5.18 6.26 -5.35
C PHE A 25 6.23 5.39 -6.06
N GLY A 26 7.39 5.14 -5.43
CA GLY A 26 8.45 4.29 -5.99
C GLY A 26 7.94 2.88 -6.35
N ASN A 27 7.00 2.35 -5.57
CA ASN A 27 6.39 1.04 -5.80
C ASN A 27 5.62 0.89 -7.12
N TYR A 28 5.32 2.00 -7.81
CA TYR A 28 4.74 1.97 -9.14
C TYR A 28 5.76 2.37 -10.20
N ILE A 29 6.55 3.41 -9.92
CA ILE A 29 7.47 4.01 -10.89
C ILE A 29 8.56 3.01 -11.31
N PHE A 30 9.27 2.42 -10.36
CA PHE A 30 10.38 1.52 -10.69
C PHE A 30 9.94 0.22 -11.38
N PRO A 31 8.93 -0.54 -10.89
CA PRO A 31 8.49 -1.74 -11.60
C PRO A 31 7.88 -1.42 -12.96
N LEU A 32 7.24 -0.26 -13.15
CA LEU A 32 6.72 0.18 -14.45
C LEU A 32 7.87 0.44 -15.45
N ILE A 33 8.93 1.13 -15.01
CA ILE A 33 10.12 1.35 -15.85
C ILE A 33 10.77 0.01 -16.21
N ILE A 34 10.94 -0.90 -15.25
CA ILE A 34 11.54 -2.22 -15.54
C ILE A 34 10.64 -3.01 -16.50
N TRP A 35 9.35 -3.13 -16.22
CA TRP A 35 8.41 -3.89 -17.05
C TRP A 35 8.35 -3.34 -18.48
N THR A 36 8.21 -2.03 -18.67
CA THR A 36 8.11 -1.42 -20.01
C THR A 36 9.35 -1.65 -20.87
N ASN A 37 10.55 -1.74 -20.27
CA ASN A 37 11.80 -2.00 -21.00
C ASN A 37 11.99 -3.46 -21.43
N TYR A 38 11.26 -4.41 -20.82
CA TYR A 38 11.46 -5.84 -21.01
C TYR A 38 10.21 -6.61 -21.45
N LYS A 39 9.01 -6.01 -21.41
CA LYS A 39 7.74 -6.65 -21.76
C LYS A 39 7.71 -7.25 -23.18
N ASP A 40 8.36 -6.59 -24.14
CA ASP A 40 8.40 -7.03 -25.53
C ASP A 40 9.58 -7.99 -25.82
N LYS A 41 10.45 -8.22 -24.81
CA LYS A 41 11.66 -9.04 -24.93
C LYS A 41 11.52 -10.42 -24.27
N SER A 42 10.63 -10.56 -23.29
CA SER A 42 10.50 -11.78 -22.51
C SER A 42 9.08 -11.93 -21.97
N GLU A 43 8.38 -13.00 -22.34
CA GLU A 43 7.07 -13.34 -21.78
C GLU A 43 7.13 -13.57 -20.27
N PHE A 44 8.25 -14.08 -19.76
CA PHE A 44 8.49 -14.26 -18.33
C PHE A 44 8.55 -12.92 -17.60
N ALA A 45 9.28 -11.94 -18.15
CA ALA A 45 9.35 -10.60 -17.59
C ALA A 45 8.01 -9.85 -17.73
N ASP A 46 7.28 -10.05 -18.84
CA ASP A 46 5.95 -9.47 -19.04
C ASP A 46 4.96 -9.97 -17.98
N HIS A 47 4.92 -11.30 -17.76
CA HIS A 47 4.08 -11.91 -16.71
C HIS A 47 4.38 -11.30 -15.35
N HIS A 48 5.64 -11.32 -14.91
CA HIS A 48 6.00 -10.82 -13.58
C HIS A 48 5.81 -9.31 -13.43
N GLY A 49 6.04 -8.52 -14.48
CA GLY A 49 5.80 -7.08 -14.46
C GLY A 49 4.31 -6.74 -14.33
N LYS A 50 3.45 -7.42 -15.10
CA LYS A 50 1.99 -7.31 -14.95
C LYS A 50 1.54 -7.73 -13.55
N GLN A 51 2.08 -8.83 -13.01
CA GLN A 51 1.73 -9.30 -11.66
C GLN A 51 2.16 -8.31 -10.57
N ALA A 52 3.37 -7.78 -10.62
CA ALA A 52 3.85 -6.78 -9.67
C ALA A 52 2.99 -5.51 -9.70
N LEU A 53 2.74 -4.98 -10.90
CA LEU A 53 1.95 -3.74 -11.07
C LEU A 53 0.49 -3.93 -10.69
N ASN A 54 -0.15 -5.03 -11.11
CA ASN A 54 -1.53 -5.32 -10.74
C ASN A 54 -1.69 -5.49 -9.22
N PHE A 55 -0.74 -6.17 -8.56
CA PHE A 55 -0.77 -6.30 -7.11
C PHE A 55 -0.64 -4.95 -6.42
N GLN A 56 0.32 -4.11 -6.84
CA GLN A 56 0.49 -2.77 -6.28
C GLN A 56 -0.75 -1.88 -6.50
N LEU A 57 -1.37 -1.94 -7.68
CA LEU A 57 -2.63 -1.24 -7.94
C LEU A 57 -3.80 -1.78 -7.11
N SER A 58 -3.83 -3.08 -6.82
CA SER A 58 -4.84 -3.68 -5.95
C SER A 58 -4.68 -3.18 -4.51
N LEU A 59 -3.45 -3.15 -4.00
CA LEU A 59 -3.15 -2.61 -2.68
C LEU A 59 -3.43 -1.12 -2.57
N LEU A 60 -3.21 -0.35 -3.64
CA LEU A 60 -3.63 1.05 -3.71
C LEU A 60 -5.13 1.17 -3.48
N LEU A 61 -5.93 0.41 -4.21
CA LEU A 61 -7.39 0.42 -4.07
C LEU A 61 -7.83 0.06 -2.65
N TYR A 62 -7.27 -1.00 -2.08
CA TYR A 62 -7.59 -1.42 -0.71
C TYR A 62 -7.21 -0.35 0.32
N THR A 63 -6.04 0.28 0.14
CA THR A 63 -5.58 1.38 1.00
C THR A 63 -6.49 2.60 0.88
N LEU A 64 -6.94 2.95 -0.32
CA LEU A 64 -7.88 4.06 -0.53
C LEU A 64 -9.22 3.81 0.15
N ILE A 65 -9.75 2.58 0.08
CA ILE A 65 -10.99 2.21 0.77
C ILE A 65 -10.83 2.35 2.30
N LEU A 66 -9.74 1.83 2.86
CA LEU A 66 -9.45 1.94 4.29
C LEU A 66 -9.27 3.41 4.71
N ALA A 67 -8.59 4.22 3.90
CA ALA A 67 -8.39 5.64 4.15
C ALA A 67 -9.72 6.42 4.10
N LEU A 68 -10.61 6.11 3.15
CA LEU A 68 -11.94 6.71 3.05
C LEU A 68 -12.83 6.39 4.26
N ILE A 69 -12.56 5.31 4.98
CA ILE A 69 -13.24 4.98 6.24
C ILE A 69 -12.56 5.68 7.42
N ALA A 70 -11.24 5.52 7.55
CA ALA A 70 -10.49 6.00 8.72
C ALA A 70 -10.46 7.53 8.81
N ILE A 71 -10.18 8.23 7.70
CA ILE A 71 -9.96 9.68 7.71
C ILE A 71 -11.21 10.43 8.18
N PRO A 72 -12.43 10.21 7.61
CA PRO A 72 -13.61 10.94 8.07
C PRO A 72 -13.95 10.67 9.53
N ILE A 73 -13.74 9.44 10.02
CA ILE A 73 -13.96 9.08 11.42
C ILE A 73 -13.03 9.88 12.33
N PHE A 74 -11.73 9.84 12.09
CA PHE A 74 -10.77 10.54 12.93
C PHE A 74 -10.93 12.06 12.84
N VAL A 75 -11.22 12.61 11.65
CA VAL A 75 -11.52 14.03 11.47
C VAL A 75 -12.76 14.42 12.27
N THR A 76 -13.84 13.65 12.19
CA THR A 76 -15.09 13.95 12.93
C THR A 76 -14.84 13.93 14.43
N VAL A 77 -14.19 12.88 14.95
CA VAL A 77 -13.89 12.79 16.39
C VAL A 77 -12.96 13.92 16.82
N PHE A 78 -11.95 14.26 16.02
CA PHE A 78 -11.05 15.37 16.33
C PHE A 78 -11.80 16.70 16.40
N LEU A 79 -12.60 17.03 15.37
CA LEU A 79 -13.36 18.28 15.30
C LEU A 79 -14.37 18.43 16.45
N GLN A 80 -15.03 17.35 16.87
CA GLN A 80 -15.96 17.36 18.01
C GLN A 80 -15.27 17.66 19.35
N ASN A 81 -13.99 17.31 19.46
CA ASN A 81 -13.21 17.51 20.68
C ASN A 81 -12.34 18.79 20.61
N LEU A 82 -12.47 19.59 19.54
CA LEU A 82 -11.79 20.89 19.45
C LEU A 82 -12.50 21.94 20.32
N PRO A 83 -11.79 22.61 21.24
CA PRO A 83 -12.33 23.76 21.99
C PRO A 83 -12.36 25.00 21.10
N ILE A 84 -13.33 25.09 20.19
CA ILE A 84 -13.49 26.21 19.24
C ILE A 84 -13.60 27.55 19.98
N GLU A 85 -14.26 27.58 21.13
CA GLU A 85 -14.40 28.78 21.96
C GLU A 85 -13.06 29.29 22.50
N ALA A 86 -12.14 28.39 22.88
CA ALA A 86 -10.81 28.79 23.34
C ALA A 86 -9.98 29.40 22.20
N ILE A 87 -10.14 28.89 20.98
CA ILE A 87 -9.47 29.42 19.78
C ILE A 87 -9.98 30.83 19.44
N ILE A 88 -11.29 31.09 19.60
CA ILE A 88 -11.89 32.39 19.29
C ILE A 88 -11.49 33.47 20.31
N ASN A 89 -11.29 33.07 21.57
CA ASN A 89 -11.03 34.00 22.67
C ASN A 89 -9.52 34.18 22.98
N ASP A 90 -8.63 33.71 22.11
CA ASP A 90 -7.17 33.68 22.33
C ASP A 90 -6.76 33.05 23.68
N GLU A 91 -7.56 32.10 24.17
CA GLU A 91 -7.22 31.33 25.38
C GLU A 91 -6.31 30.13 25.04
N ASP A 92 -5.59 29.65 26.05
CA ASP A 92 -4.71 28.49 25.90
C ASP A 92 -5.50 27.27 25.38
N PHE A 93 -5.03 26.70 24.27
CA PHE A 93 -5.58 25.48 23.70
C PHE A 93 -5.29 24.28 24.62
N ILE A 94 -6.22 23.97 25.52
CA ILE A 94 -6.14 22.81 26.40
C ILE A 94 -7.33 21.89 26.13
N ILE A 95 -7.05 20.70 25.57
CA ILE A 95 -8.04 19.62 25.45
C ILE A 95 -8.27 19.05 26.84
N ARG A 96 -9.27 19.57 27.57
CA ARG A 96 -9.54 19.17 28.96
C ARG A 96 -10.33 17.87 29.06
N ASN A 97 -11.32 17.66 28.18
CA ASN A 97 -12.24 16.53 28.24
C ASN A 97 -12.40 15.88 26.86
N PHE A 98 -11.56 14.88 26.55
CA PHE A 98 -11.75 14.08 25.34
C PHE A 98 -12.89 13.08 25.58
N ASN A 99 -14.01 13.23 24.85
CA ASN A 99 -15.21 12.42 25.02
C ASN A 99 -15.04 11.04 24.35
N LEU A 100 -14.34 10.13 25.04
CA LEU A 100 -14.16 8.73 24.61
C LEU A 100 -15.46 7.94 24.63
N GLU A 101 -16.26 8.11 25.68
CA GLU A 101 -17.47 7.30 25.90
C GLU A 101 -18.50 7.53 24.78
N GLY A 102 -18.71 8.78 24.38
CA GLY A 102 -19.61 9.13 23.28
C GLY A 102 -19.10 8.72 21.89
N ASN A 103 -17.80 8.46 21.74
CA ASN A 103 -17.17 8.18 20.45
C ASN A 103 -16.62 6.76 20.30
N ILE A 104 -16.81 5.89 21.30
CA ILE A 104 -16.20 4.55 21.35
C ILE A 104 -16.53 3.71 20.11
N GLY A 105 -17.78 3.79 19.63
CA GLY A 105 -18.22 3.09 18.42
C GLY A 105 -17.44 3.52 17.18
N LEU A 106 -17.39 4.83 16.90
CA LEU A 106 -16.66 5.38 15.77
C LEU A 106 -15.16 5.11 15.87
N LEU A 107 -14.57 5.34 17.04
CA LEU A 107 -13.14 5.09 17.30
C LEU A 107 -12.77 3.62 17.09
N SER A 108 -13.62 2.68 17.50
CA SER A 108 -13.36 1.24 17.29
C SER A 108 -13.27 0.87 15.81
N VAL A 109 -14.13 1.44 14.97
CA VAL A 109 -14.12 1.24 13.52
C VAL A 109 -12.88 1.88 12.89
N GLY A 110 -12.56 3.12 13.28
CA GLY A 110 -11.35 3.82 12.82
C GLY A 110 -10.07 3.06 13.17
N ILE A 111 -9.96 2.57 14.40
CA ILE A 111 -8.81 1.77 14.85
C ILE A 111 -8.72 0.46 14.06
N THR A 112 -9.86 -0.20 13.83
CA THR A 112 -9.89 -1.45 13.05
C THR A 112 -9.40 -1.21 11.62
N ALA A 113 -9.80 -0.12 10.97
CA ALA A 113 -9.32 0.25 9.63
C ALA A 113 -7.78 0.48 9.61
N VAL A 114 -7.24 1.13 10.63
CA VAL A 114 -5.78 1.35 10.77
C VAL A 114 -5.04 0.03 11.01
N VAL A 115 -5.58 -0.86 11.83
CA VAL A 115 -5.01 -2.19 12.07
C VAL A 115 -5.00 -3.02 10.79
N LEU A 116 -6.10 -3.02 10.03
CA LEU A 116 -6.17 -3.71 8.74
C LEU A 116 -5.16 -3.14 7.73
N PHE A 117 -4.96 -1.83 7.70
CA PHE A 117 -3.94 -1.19 6.87
C PHE A 117 -2.53 -1.68 7.24
N GLY A 118 -2.20 -1.70 8.54
CA GLY A 118 -0.93 -2.20 9.04
C GLY A 118 -0.69 -3.67 8.68
N LEU A 119 -1.70 -4.53 8.84
CA LEU A 119 -1.64 -5.94 8.45
C LEU A 119 -1.44 -6.11 6.94
N LEU A 120 -2.14 -5.32 6.12
CA LEU A 120 -2.00 -5.35 4.67
C LEU A 120 -0.57 -4.98 4.24
N LYS A 121 0.04 -3.95 4.83
CA LYS A 121 1.42 -3.55 4.55
C LYS A 121 2.45 -4.57 5.03
N PHE A 122 2.18 -5.22 6.16
CA PHE A 122 3.01 -6.32 6.63
C PHE A 122 2.95 -7.50 5.64
N VAL A 123 1.76 -7.93 5.23
CA VAL A 123 1.59 -9.04 4.28
C VAL A 123 2.21 -8.71 2.91
N GLU A 124 2.02 -7.49 2.41
CA GLU A 124 2.64 -7.01 1.17
C GLU A 124 4.16 -7.24 1.18
N PHE A 125 4.85 -6.85 2.26
CA PHE A 125 6.30 -6.97 2.38
C PHE A 125 6.76 -8.41 2.16
N PHE A 126 6.17 -9.38 2.86
CA PHE A 126 6.55 -10.79 2.72
C PHE A 126 6.20 -11.36 1.34
N LEU A 127 5.05 -10.98 0.77
CA LEU A 127 4.65 -11.44 -0.56
C LEU A 127 5.61 -10.94 -1.63
N VAL A 128 6.10 -9.70 -1.52
CA VAL A 128 7.10 -9.15 -2.45
C VAL A 128 8.42 -9.92 -2.37
N ILE A 129 8.91 -10.21 -1.17
CA ILE A 129 10.12 -11.03 -1.00
C ILE A 129 9.91 -12.43 -1.57
N TYR A 130 8.78 -13.06 -1.29
CA TYR A 130 8.46 -14.40 -1.79
C TYR A 130 8.35 -14.45 -3.32
N ALA A 131 7.67 -13.46 -3.93
CA ALA A 131 7.56 -13.32 -5.38
C ALA A 131 8.93 -13.16 -6.04
N SER A 132 9.81 -12.37 -5.41
CA SER A 132 11.18 -12.14 -5.89
C SER A 132 12.01 -13.42 -5.88
N ILE A 133 11.91 -14.22 -4.81
CA ILE A 133 12.58 -15.52 -4.71
C ILE A 133 12.05 -16.49 -5.79
N LYS A 134 10.74 -16.56 -5.96
CA LYS A 134 10.11 -17.41 -6.99
C LYS A 134 10.54 -17.02 -8.41
N ALA A 135 10.53 -15.72 -8.72
CA ALA A 135 11.00 -15.20 -9.99
C ALA A 135 12.49 -15.52 -10.24
N SER A 136 13.34 -15.40 -9.21
CA SER A 136 14.76 -15.76 -9.28
C SER A 136 15.00 -17.25 -9.58
N ASN A 137 14.16 -18.12 -9.05
CA ASN A 137 14.18 -19.55 -9.38
C ASN A 137 13.70 -19.84 -10.83
N GLY A 138 13.02 -18.89 -11.46
CA GLY A 138 12.38 -19.04 -12.77
C GLY A 138 10.97 -19.61 -12.69
N GLU A 139 10.32 -19.49 -11.54
CA GLU A 139 8.94 -19.90 -11.32
C GLU A 139 8.00 -18.72 -11.54
N LEU A 140 6.91 -18.94 -12.29
CA LEU A 140 5.84 -17.95 -12.40
C LEU A 140 5.17 -17.78 -11.04
N TYR A 141 4.95 -16.52 -10.66
CA TYR A 141 4.28 -16.18 -9.41
C TYR A 141 3.03 -15.37 -9.69
N LYS A 142 1.98 -15.62 -8.90
CA LYS A 142 0.72 -14.85 -8.91
C LYS A 142 0.43 -14.41 -7.49
N TYR A 143 0.32 -13.11 -7.30
CA TYR A 143 -0.02 -12.55 -5.99
C TYR A 143 -1.46 -12.91 -5.60
N PRO A 144 -1.71 -13.26 -4.33
CA PRO A 144 -3.07 -13.38 -3.83
C PRO A 144 -3.76 -12.02 -3.85
N LEU A 145 -5.11 -12.02 -3.89
CA LEU A 145 -5.94 -10.80 -3.84
C LEU A 145 -5.56 -9.75 -4.91
N THR A 146 -5.10 -10.20 -6.08
CA THR A 146 -4.72 -9.30 -7.18
C THR A 146 -5.85 -9.16 -8.18
N ILE A 147 -6.20 -7.92 -8.50
CA ILE A 147 -7.14 -7.52 -9.54
C ILE A 147 -6.35 -7.26 -10.83
N PRO A 148 -6.68 -7.90 -11.97
CA PRO A 148 -5.93 -7.76 -13.22
C PRO A 148 -6.32 -6.49 -13.99
N PHE A 149 -5.76 -5.34 -13.58
CA PHE A 149 -5.95 -4.06 -14.28
C PHE A 149 -5.25 -4.04 -15.65
N ILE A 150 -4.04 -4.60 -15.71
CA ILE A 150 -3.22 -4.75 -16.92
C ILE A 150 -3.36 -6.19 -17.41
N LYS A 151 -3.74 -6.35 -18.68
CA LYS A 151 -3.91 -7.64 -19.37
C LYS A 151 -2.66 -8.03 -20.16
#